data_AF-A0AAX0WRY6-F1
#
_entry.id   AF-A0AAX0WRY6-F1
#
_cell.length_a   1.000
_cell.length_b   1.000
_cell.length_c   1.000
_cell.angle_alpha   90.00
_cell.angle_beta   90.00
_cell.angle_gamma   90.00
#
_symmetry.space_group_name_H-M   'P 1'
#
loop_
_entity.id
_entity.type
_entity.pdbx_description
1 polymer ?
#
loop_
_entity_poly.entity_id
_entity_poly.type
_entity_poly.pdbx_seq_one_letter_code
_entity_poly.pdbx_strand_id
1 'polypeptide(L)'
;MPKTLLIEERSKYQAPEFKKRRAVLKDTVEKFTIPGAADRYREQARKNHQQWDSARISPPNHVRVLAGDWGDVTHDLAKTNGAIYAVLNMANAYSPGGGYLEGMVAQEENMYRRTDCHFYVHDDEMDEGKNLYTSKMTQLINGVHGRVYLDTTNPRICIKGREEAKASGYTDLDPEDYFLFYELKSAADDLRGGDSFDEASMRKKIAAQLDTLKEKNIRHVVLSAFGCGAFGNPPAHVARIYREELTKRIGDFDDVVFAVYHANYGSNNFIPFQKELDGLPLNQKQLDIDKKLTSTLKDNLNQKIWDKRGFAFIFFDRRKTPTGIVQIRAILNSEMDEFSKLIELKKVAQDRLDHPPKFTKRDVKVKELYEKIINIDLTKVDGQVIQQFESEPDLTAKNKVLNS
;
A
#
# COMPACT_ATOMS: atom_id res chain seq x y z
N MET A 1 24.71 -10.60 24.04
CA MET A 1 24.28 -10.80 22.64
C MET A 1 22.87 -11.37 22.66
N PRO A 2 21.97 -10.94 21.75
CA PRO A 2 20.66 -11.57 21.53
C PRO A 2 20.78 -13.09 21.39
N LYS A 3 19.90 -13.86 22.07
CA LYS A 3 19.88 -15.34 21.98
C LYS A 3 19.76 -15.85 20.55
N THR A 4 19.06 -15.10 19.70
CA THR A 4 18.90 -15.38 18.27
C THR A 4 20.22 -15.41 17.50
N LEU A 5 21.24 -14.66 17.92
CA LEU A 5 22.55 -14.61 17.26
C LEU A 5 23.51 -15.73 17.71
N LEU A 6 23.09 -16.57 18.67
CA LEU A 6 23.86 -17.70 19.16
C LEU A 6 23.58 -19.00 18.37
N ILE A 7 22.76 -18.93 17.32
CA ILE A 7 22.40 -20.09 16.50
C ILE A 7 23.54 -20.41 15.53
N GLU A 8 24.03 -21.66 15.56
CA GLU A 8 25.07 -22.14 14.63
C GLU A 8 24.62 -22.06 13.17
N GLU A 9 25.56 -21.69 12.28
CA GLU A 9 25.31 -21.62 10.84
C GLU A 9 24.82 -22.96 10.30
N ARG A 10 23.66 -22.98 9.63
CA ARG A 10 23.19 -24.21 8.97
C ARG A 10 24.00 -24.46 7.70
N SER A 11 24.51 -25.69 7.55
CA SER A 11 25.39 -26.10 6.44
C SER A 11 24.79 -25.91 5.03
N LYS A 12 23.47 -25.69 4.90
CA LYS A 12 22.76 -25.60 3.62
C LYS A 12 22.79 -24.23 2.93
N TYR A 13 23.21 -23.14 3.59
CA TYR A 13 23.19 -21.78 3.02
C TYR A 13 24.61 -21.23 2.75
N GLN A 14 25.32 -21.88 1.83
CA GLN A 14 26.74 -21.65 1.58
C GLN A 14 27.05 -20.77 0.37
N ALA A 15 26.05 -20.43 -0.46
CA ALA A 15 26.27 -19.59 -1.63
C ALA A 15 26.73 -18.17 -1.23
N PRO A 16 27.55 -17.49 -2.07
CA PRO A 16 28.23 -16.24 -1.70
C PRO A 16 27.32 -15.12 -1.19
N GLU A 17 26.11 -15.02 -1.74
CA GLU A 17 25.09 -14.04 -1.37
C GLU A 17 24.61 -14.21 0.08
N PHE A 18 24.43 -15.45 0.54
CA PHE A 18 24.05 -15.73 1.93
C PHE A 18 25.18 -15.31 2.89
N LYS A 19 26.43 -15.65 2.54
CA LYS A 19 27.63 -15.26 3.32
C LYS A 19 27.75 -13.73 3.42
N LYS A 20 27.55 -13.01 2.31
CA LYS A 20 27.58 -11.53 2.29
C LYS A 20 26.52 -10.95 3.23
N ARG A 21 25.29 -11.46 3.20
CA ARG A 21 24.21 -10.99 4.09
C ARG A 21 24.46 -11.31 5.56
N ARG A 22 25.06 -12.46 5.88
CA ARG A 22 25.49 -12.79 7.25
C ARG A 22 26.60 -11.87 7.75
N ALA A 23 27.57 -11.54 6.89
CA ALA A 23 28.62 -10.58 7.22
C ALA A 23 28.04 -9.18 7.52
N VAL A 24 27.05 -8.73 6.73
CA VAL A 24 26.32 -7.48 7.00
C VAL A 24 25.61 -7.52 8.34
N LEU A 25 24.89 -8.62 8.64
CA LEU A 25 24.23 -8.77 9.94
C LEU A 25 25.23 -8.65 11.10
N LYS A 26 26.36 -9.37 11.00
CA LYS A 26 27.41 -9.35 12.01
C LYS A 26 27.95 -7.93 12.22
N ASP A 27 28.25 -7.20 11.15
CA ASP A 27 28.69 -5.81 11.21
C ASP A 27 27.64 -4.91 11.91
N THR A 28 26.36 -5.04 11.55
CA THR A 28 25.27 -4.29 12.22
C THR A 28 25.24 -4.58 13.73
N VAL A 29 25.26 -5.86 14.12
CA VAL A 29 25.25 -6.27 15.52
C VAL A 29 26.45 -5.69 16.27
N GLU A 30 27.66 -5.85 15.71
CA GLU A 30 28.90 -5.37 16.31
C GLU A 30 28.79 -3.87 16.60
N LYS A 31 28.30 -3.08 15.63
CA LYS A 31 28.07 -1.64 15.79
C LYS A 31 27.14 -1.27 16.93
N PHE A 32 26.07 -2.02 17.16
CA PHE A 32 25.13 -1.76 18.26
C PHE A 32 25.65 -2.26 19.61
N THR A 33 26.50 -3.28 19.64
CA THR A 33 27.06 -3.84 20.88
C THR A 33 28.24 -3.05 21.45
N ILE A 34 28.81 -2.10 20.69
CA ILE A 34 29.80 -1.17 21.22
C ILE A 34 29.16 -0.38 22.39
N PRO A 35 29.82 -0.29 23.57
CA PRO A 35 29.28 0.41 24.72
C PRO A 35 28.78 1.84 24.39
N GLY A 36 27.51 2.10 24.72
CA GLY A 36 26.83 3.37 24.47
C GLY A 36 26.54 3.69 22.99
N ALA A 37 26.85 2.83 22.03
CA ALA A 37 26.62 3.10 20.62
C ALA A 37 25.12 3.16 20.27
N ALA A 38 24.33 2.21 20.79
CA ALA A 38 22.87 2.21 20.59
C ALA A 38 22.23 3.53 21.06
N ASP A 39 22.62 4.03 22.23
CA ASP A 39 22.12 5.31 22.76
C ASP A 39 22.55 6.49 21.88
N ARG A 40 23.80 6.51 21.40
CA ARG A 40 24.29 7.56 20.48
C ARG A 40 23.52 7.56 19.16
N TYR A 41 23.29 6.39 18.56
CA TYR A 41 22.53 6.31 17.31
C TYR A 41 21.09 6.79 17.52
N ARG A 42 20.44 6.36 18.61
CA ARG A 42 19.08 6.76 18.96
C ARG A 42 18.98 8.26 19.21
N GLU A 43 19.93 8.83 19.93
CA GLU A 43 19.99 10.26 20.17
C GLU A 43 20.18 11.05 18.88
N GLN A 44 21.07 10.59 17.99
CA GLN A 44 21.24 11.22 16.68
C GLN A 44 19.93 11.13 15.85
N ALA A 45 19.30 9.97 15.77
CA ALA A 45 18.05 9.83 15.02
C ALA A 45 16.92 10.69 15.60
N ARG A 46 16.85 10.89 16.93
CA ARG A 46 15.90 11.83 17.55
C ARG A 46 16.18 13.27 17.13
N LYS A 47 17.44 13.69 17.09
CA LYS A 47 17.83 15.02 16.60
C LYS A 47 17.44 15.21 15.14
N ASN A 48 17.69 14.21 14.29
CA ASN A 48 17.28 14.23 12.89
C ASN A 48 15.76 14.43 12.78
N HIS A 49 14.96 13.65 13.51
CA HIS A 49 13.49 13.78 13.52
C HIS A 49 13.02 15.16 14.01
N GLN A 50 13.64 15.74 15.05
CA GLN A 50 13.33 17.10 15.51
C GLN A 50 13.63 18.17 14.45
N GLN A 51 14.75 18.02 13.73
CA GLN A 51 15.11 18.92 12.64
C GLN A 51 14.14 18.78 11.46
N TRP A 52 13.78 17.55 11.08
CA TRP A 52 12.84 17.28 9.99
C TRP A 52 11.43 17.79 10.32
N ASP A 53 10.97 17.65 11.57
CA ASP A 53 9.69 18.18 12.05
C ASP A 53 9.60 19.71 11.94
N SER A 54 10.72 20.41 12.15
CA SER A 54 10.79 21.87 12.01
C SER A 54 10.63 22.35 10.56
N ALA A 55 10.86 21.49 9.58
CA ALA A 55 10.76 21.77 8.15
C ALA A 55 9.66 20.95 7.45
N ARG A 56 8.74 20.35 8.22
CA ARG A 56 7.79 19.36 7.71
C ARG A 56 6.86 19.92 6.63
N ILE A 57 6.56 19.05 5.67
CA ILE A 57 5.51 19.25 4.68
C ILE A 57 4.35 18.33 5.05
N SER A 58 3.12 18.85 5.04
CA SER A 58 1.95 18.01 5.29
C SER A 58 1.81 16.96 4.17
N PRO A 59 1.61 15.68 4.51
CA PRO A 59 1.41 14.64 3.51
C PRO A 59 0.11 14.88 2.72
N PRO A 60 0.01 14.35 1.48
CA PRO A 60 -1.24 14.31 0.75
C PRO A 60 -2.31 13.53 1.52
N ASN A 61 -3.56 13.98 1.46
CA ASN A 61 -4.69 13.36 2.16
C ASN A 61 -5.26 12.12 1.44
N HIS A 62 -4.39 11.31 0.84
CA HIS A 62 -4.75 10.08 0.15
C HIS A 62 -3.66 9.03 0.32
N VAL A 63 -4.04 7.76 0.15
CA VAL A 63 -3.11 6.63 0.13
C VAL A 63 -2.18 6.75 -1.07
N ARG A 64 -0.88 6.52 -0.85
CA ARG A 64 0.13 6.51 -1.91
C ARG A 64 0.75 5.14 -2.09
N VAL A 65 1.01 4.74 -3.33
CA VAL A 65 1.77 3.53 -3.63
C VAL A 65 3.10 3.91 -4.27
N LEU A 66 4.19 3.74 -3.53
CA LEU A 66 5.53 4.16 -3.96
C LEU A 66 6.38 2.94 -4.32
N ALA A 67 7.12 3.06 -5.42
CA ALA A 67 8.08 2.05 -5.84
C ALA A 67 9.36 2.22 -5.02
N GLY A 68 9.66 1.26 -4.16
CA GLY A 68 10.82 1.33 -3.26
C GLY A 68 10.75 0.27 -2.18
N ASP A 69 11.88 0.00 -1.52
CA ASP A 69 11.86 -0.82 -0.31
C ASP A 69 11.35 -0.03 0.89
N TRP A 70 10.94 -0.76 1.92
CA TRP A 70 10.36 -0.21 3.14
C TRP A 70 11.25 0.87 3.77
N GLY A 71 12.58 0.70 3.76
CA GLY A 71 13.50 1.52 4.55
C GLY A 71 13.77 2.85 3.88
N ASP A 72 14.06 2.84 2.58
CA ASP A 72 14.32 4.06 1.81
C ASP A 72 13.05 4.92 1.72
N VAL A 73 11.89 4.30 1.46
CA VAL A 73 10.59 5.01 1.48
C VAL A 73 10.30 5.59 2.87
N THR A 74 10.54 4.83 3.94
CA THR A 74 10.30 5.34 5.32
C THR A 74 11.22 6.50 5.65
N HIS A 75 12.50 6.44 5.26
CA HIS A 75 13.47 7.52 5.46
C HIS A 75 13.02 8.80 4.76
N ASP A 76 12.69 8.73 3.47
CA ASP A 76 12.24 9.89 2.68
C ASP A 76 11.00 10.54 3.30
N LEU A 77 10.03 9.73 3.73
CA LEU A 77 8.81 10.19 4.38
C LEU A 77 9.08 10.82 5.75
N ALA A 78 9.89 10.17 6.60
CA ALA A 78 10.26 10.71 7.90
C ALA A 78 11.00 12.04 7.76
N LYS A 79 11.89 12.15 6.78
CA LYS A 79 12.65 13.37 6.47
C LYS A 79 11.78 14.50 5.94
N THR A 80 10.79 14.18 5.12
CA THR A 80 9.90 15.18 4.51
C THR A 80 8.79 15.63 5.47
N ASN A 81 8.25 14.70 6.25
CA ASN A 81 7.03 14.93 7.05
C ASN A 81 7.32 15.10 8.54
N GLY A 82 8.57 14.86 8.99
CA GLY A 82 8.98 15.02 10.38
C GLY A 82 8.39 14.01 11.36
N ALA A 83 7.82 12.91 10.84
CA ALA A 83 7.09 11.94 11.64
C ALA A 83 7.83 10.60 11.75
N ILE A 84 7.64 9.92 12.89
CA ILE A 84 8.00 8.51 13.05
C ILE A 84 6.84 7.67 12.52
N TYR A 85 7.13 6.84 11.53
CA TYR A 85 6.15 5.96 10.91
C TYR A 85 6.07 4.61 11.62
N ALA A 86 4.86 4.04 11.72
CA ALA A 86 4.76 2.60 11.89
C ALA A 86 5.03 1.90 10.56
N VAL A 87 5.94 0.93 10.59
CA VAL A 87 6.36 0.17 9.42
C VAL A 87 5.92 -1.27 9.60
N LEU A 88 5.19 -1.79 8.62
CA LEU A 88 4.84 -3.21 8.57
C LEU A 88 6.09 -4.06 8.41
N ASN A 89 6.44 -4.84 9.43
CA ASN A 89 7.29 -6.02 9.29
C ASN A 89 6.40 -7.18 8.81
N MET A 90 6.63 -7.66 7.58
CA MET A 90 5.95 -8.84 7.02
C MET A 90 6.52 -10.11 7.64
N ALA A 91 6.20 -10.30 8.92
CA ALA A 91 6.89 -11.18 9.82
C ALA A 91 6.60 -12.67 9.56
N ASN A 92 7.59 -13.49 9.85
CA ASN A 92 7.39 -14.91 10.10
C ASN A 92 6.61 -15.10 11.41
N ALA A 93 5.54 -15.88 11.36
CA ALA A 93 4.67 -16.12 12.50
C ALA A 93 5.36 -16.83 13.69
N TYR A 94 6.44 -17.56 13.44
CA TYR A 94 7.04 -18.50 14.39
C TYR A 94 8.45 -18.12 14.81
N SER A 95 9.22 -17.46 13.95
CA SER A 95 10.64 -17.20 14.18
C SER A 95 10.93 -15.70 14.03
N PRO A 96 11.48 -15.03 15.05
CA PRO A 96 11.81 -13.61 14.96
C PRO A 96 12.84 -13.35 13.86
N GLY A 97 12.52 -12.43 12.94
CA GLY A 97 13.42 -12.08 11.84
C GLY A 97 13.45 -13.12 10.72
N GLY A 98 12.60 -14.14 10.77
CA GLY A 98 12.57 -15.20 9.76
C GLY A 98 13.93 -15.89 9.59
N GLY A 99 14.45 -15.93 8.36
CA GLY A 99 15.72 -16.55 8.02
C GLY A 99 16.93 -15.61 8.01
N TYR A 100 16.89 -14.48 8.74
CA TYR A 100 17.91 -13.43 8.61
C TYR A 100 19.32 -13.90 8.97
N LEU A 101 19.45 -14.78 9.96
CA LEU A 101 20.69 -15.43 10.40
C LEU A 101 21.32 -16.28 9.31
N GLU A 102 20.50 -16.82 8.41
CA GLU A 102 20.93 -17.67 7.30
C GLU A 102 21.30 -16.86 6.06
N GLY A 103 21.04 -15.54 6.06
CA GLY A 103 21.21 -14.67 4.90
C GLY A 103 20.04 -14.73 3.90
N MET A 104 18.85 -15.15 4.34
CA MET A 104 17.67 -15.20 3.47
C MET A 104 17.25 -13.80 2.99
N VAL A 105 16.54 -13.78 1.86
CA VAL A 105 16.12 -12.56 1.17
C VAL A 105 14.60 -12.42 1.19
N ALA A 106 14.08 -11.78 2.25
CA ALA A 106 12.76 -11.16 2.25
C ALA A 106 12.81 -9.83 3.03
N GLN A 107 11.66 -9.18 3.14
CA GLN A 107 11.55 -7.85 3.74
C GLN A 107 11.89 -7.88 5.24
N GLU A 108 11.39 -8.87 5.99
CA GLU A 108 11.72 -9.03 7.42
C GLU A 108 13.23 -9.20 7.62
N GLU A 109 13.87 -10.09 6.84
CA GLU A 109 15.31 -10.30 6.97
C GLU A 109 16.13 -9.07 6.58
N ASN A 110 15.67 -8.31 5.57
CA ASN A 110 16.29 -7.04 5.18
C ASN A 110 16.19 -6.01 6.31
N MET A 111 15.03 -5.94 6.98
CA MET A 111 14.84 -5.06 8.14
C MET A 111 15.80 -5.42 9.27
N TYR A 112 15.85 -6.69 9.68
CA TYR A 112 16.71 -7.15 10.76
C TYR A 112 18.22 -6.94 10.51
N ARG A 113 18.65 -6.91 9.24
CA ARG A 113 20.04 -6.60 8.87
C ARG A 113 20.39 -5.12 8.94
N ARG A 114 19.40 -4.22 8.87
CA ARG A 114 19.60 -2.75 8.80
C ARG A 114 19.39 -2.04 10.13
N THR A 115 18.78 -2.73 11.08
CA THR A 115 18.21 -2.13 12.29
C THR A 115 18.64 -2.86 13.56
N ASP A 116 18.17 -2.36 14.69
CA ASP A 116 18.31 -2.98 16.00
C ASP A 116 17.14 -3.89 16.39
N CYS A 117 16.25 -4.28 15.46
CA CYS A 117 15.07 -5.12 15.76
C CYS A 117 15.39 -6.38 16.56
N HIS A 118 16.57 -6.98 16.35
CA HIS A 118 16.99 -8.21 17.03
C HIS A 118 17.29 -8.04 18.53
N PHE A 119 17.44 -6.81 19.04
CA PHE A 119 17.57 -6.53 20.47
C PHE A 119 16.23 -6.36 21.19
N TYR A 120 15.12 -6.33 20.43
CA TYR A 120 13.75 -6.15 20.94
C TYR A 120 12.91 -7.41 20.73
N VAL A 121 13.54 -8.55 20.95
CA VAL A 121 12.88 -9.85 21.08
C VAL A 121 13.08 -10.26 22.54
N HIS A 122 12.00 -10.22 23.31
CA HIS A 122 12.06 -10.41 24.75
C HIS A 122 11.94 -11.89 25.14
N ASP A 123 12.51 -12.27 26.28
CA ASP A 123 12.54 -13.67 26.71
C ASP A 123 11.13 -14.25 26.93
N ASP A 124 10.18 -13.44 27.40
CA ASP A 124 8.77 -13.83 27.59
C ASP A 124 7.98 -13.99 26.27
N GLU A 125 8.54 -13.53 25.15
CA GLU A 125 7.99 -13.74 23.82
C GLU A 125 8.44 -15.07 23.20
N MET A 126 9.44 -15.75 23.79
CA MET A 126 10.13 -16.91 23.22
C MET A 126 9.86 -18.20 24.01
N ASP A 127 9.72 -19.32 23.30
CA ASP A 127 9.67 -20.66 23.89
C ASP A 127 11.11 -21.18 24.10
N GLU A 128 11.52 -21.27 25.37
CA GLU A 128 12.88 -21.66 25.75
C GLU A 128 13.24 -23.05 25.19
N GLY A 129 14.38 -23.14 24.50
CA GLY A 129 14.88 -24.39 23.89
C GLY A 129 14.47 -24.63 22.44
N LYS A 130 13.49 -23.90 21.89
CA LYS A 130 13.09 -24.01 20.46
C LYS A 130 13.58 -22.86 19.58
N ASN A 131 13.97 -21.73 20.18
CA ASN A 131 14.24 -20.48 19.47
C ASN A 131 13.07 -20.04 18.56
N LEU A 132 11.85 -20.28 19.02
CA LEU A 132 10.59 -19.88 18.36
C LEU A 132 9.81 -18.95 19.28
N TYR A 133 8.91 -18.15 18.70
CA TYR A 133 7.92 -17.40 19.45
C TYR A 133 7.02 -18.35 20.27
N THR A 134 6.57 -17.88 21.43
CA THR A 134 5.51 -18.54 22.20
C THR A 134 4.22 -18.63 21.39
N SER A 135 3.30 -19.53 21.79
CA SER A 135 1.97 -19.61 21.20
C SER A 135 1.22 -18.27 21.28
N LYS A 136 1.37 -17.54 22.39
CA LYS A 136 0.77 -16.21 22.58
C LYS A 136 1.28 -15.21 21.54
N MET A 137 2.59 -15.13 21.36
CA MET A 137 3.20 -14.21 20.38
C MET A 137 2.86 -14.63 18.94
N THR A 138 2.87 -15.93 18.65
CA THR A 138 2.43 -16.47 17.35
C THR A 138 0.98 -16.07 17.03
N GLN A 139 0.06 -16.19 17.99
CA GLN A 139 -1.34 -15.76 17.82
C GLN A 139 -1.47 -14.26 17.60
N LEU A 140 -0.66 -13.45 18.32
CA LEU A 140 -0.64 -12.00 18.17
C LEU A 140 -0.17 -11.58 16.78
N ILE A 141 0.99 -12.09 16.31
CA ILE A 141 1.51 -11.79 14.97
C ILE A 141 0.53 -12.25 13.87
N ASN A 142 -0.21 -13.34 14.12
CA ASN A 142 -1.24 -13.82 13.20
C ASN A 142 -2.56 -13.03 13.24
N GLY A 143 -2.73 -12.06 14.14
CA GLY A 143 -3.97 -11.31 14.26
C GLY A 143 -5.16 -12.13 14.78
N VAL A 144 -4.91 -13.23 15.50
CA VAL A 144 -5.96 -14.18 15.92
C VAL A 144 -7.07 -13.51 16.72
N HIS A 145 -6.71 -12.56 17.59
CA HIS A 145 -7.63 -11.82 18.45
C HIS A 145 -7.91 -10.41 17.92
N GLY A 146 -7.74 -10.19 16.62
CA GLY A 146 -8.04 -8.91 15.96
C GLY A 146 -7.00 -7.82 16.20
N ARG A 147 -5.89 -8.09 16.88
CA ARG A 147 -4.76 -7.15 17.04
C ARG A 147 -3.46 -7.84 16.69
N VAL A 148 -2.48 -7.05 16.28
CA VAL A 148 -1.11 -7.48 15.99
C VAL A 148 -0.11 -6.80 16.92
N TYR A 149 1.15 -7.22 16.86
CA TYR A 149 2.20 -6.60 17.66
C TYR A 149 2.56 -5.21 17.10
N LEU A 150 2.66 -4.23 17.99
CA LEU A 150 3.15 -2.89 17.69
C LEU A 150 3.91 -2.33 18.90
N ASP A 151 5.19 -2.01 18.73
CA ASP A 151 6.00 -1.36 19.77
C ASP A 151 6.17 0.13 19.48
N THR A 152 5.46 0.95 20.26
CA THR A 152 5.55 2.42 20.23
C THR A 152 6.42 2.97 21.35
N THR A 153 6.77 2.14 22.33
CA THR A 153 7.59 2.53 23.48
C THR A 153 9.07 2.59 23.08
N ASN A 154 9.50 1.63 22.27
CA ASN A 154 10.89 1.55 21.81
C ASN A 154 10.94 1.58 20.27
N PRO A 155 10.81 2.75 19.63
CA PRO A 155 11.00 2.85 18.18
C PRO A 155 12.34 2.21 17.79
N ARG A 156 12.36 1.40 16.74
CA ARG A 156 13.59 0.81 16.19
C ARG A 156 14.38 1.89 15.46
N ILE A 157 15.68 1.68 15.31
CA ILE A 157 16.55 2.57 14.53
C ILE A 157 17.11 1.86 13.30
N CYS A 158 17.13 2.56 12.17
CA CYS A 158 17.77 2.11 10.95
C CYS A 158 19.07 2.89 10.72
N ILE A 159 20.19 2.18 10.53
CA ILE A 159 21.52 2.78 10.32
C ILE A 159 22.18 2.35 9.00
N LYS A 160 21.48 1.55 8.19
CA LYS A 160 21.98 1.05 6.89
C LYS A 160 20.93 1.23 5.79
N GLY A 161 21.41 1.54 4.59
CA GLY A 161 20.63 1.56 3.36
C GLY A 161 20.17 0.17 2.91
N ARG A 162 19.41 0.15 1.82
CA ARG A 162 18.91 -1.09 1.20
C ARG A 162 20.02 -2.01 0.68
N GLU A 163 19.63 -3.22 0.30
CA GLU A 163 20.54 -4.15 -0.39
C GLU A 163 20.70 -3.73 -1.85
N GLU A 164 21.90 -3.30 -2.24
CA GLU A 164 22.19 -3.00 -3.64
C GLU A 164 22.87 -4.17 -4.36
N ALA A 165 22.34 -4.50 -5.55
CA ALA A 165 22.86 -5.61 -6.36
C ALA A 165 24.29 -5.35 -6.89
N LYS A 166 24.65 -4.08 -7.12
CA LYS A 166 25.93 -3.67 -7.75
C LYS A 166 26.97 -3.13 -6.77
N ALA A 167 26.57 -2.69 -5.57
CA ALA A 167 27.49 -2.19 -4.55
C ALA A 167 27.86 -3.28 -3.53
N SER A 168 28.76 -2.95 -2.59
CA SER A 168 29.28 -3.79 -1.51
C SER A 168 28.23 -4.32 -0.51
N GLY A 169 26.93 -4.22 -0.81
CA GLY A 169 25.85 -4.75 0.01
C GLY A 169 25.03 -3.61 0.60
N TYR A 170 24.83 -3.64 1.91
CA TYR A 170 24.07 -2.65 2.65
C TYR A 170 25.01 -1.54 3.08
N THR A 171 24.95 -0.38 2.43
CA THR A 171 25.79 0.79 2.77
C THR A 171 25.37 1.35 4.12
N ASP A 172 26.32 1.83 4.91
CA ASP A 172 26.00 2.60 6.11
C ASP A 172 25.33 3.91 5.73
N LEU A 173 24.29 4.29 6.47
CA LEU A 173 23.72 5.63 6.35
C LEU A 173 24.67 6.63 7.02
N ASP A 174 24.68 7.84 6.49
CA ASP A 174 25.26 8.97 7.19
C ASP A 174 24.47 9.23 8.49
N PRO A 175 25.10 9.69 9.58
CA PRO A 175 24.41 9.92 10.85
C PRO A 175 23.19 10.84 10.75
N GLU A 176 23.21 11.80 9.82
CA GLU A 176 22.11 12.74 9.53
C GLU A 176 20.91 12.06 8.84
N ASP A 177 21.07 10.80 8.40
CA ASP A 177 20.02 10.01 7.76
C ASP A 177 19.56 8.83 8.63
N TYR A 178 20.07 8.68 9.86
CA TYR A 178 19.49 7.73 10.82
C TYR A 178 18.05 8.11 11.14
N PHE A 179 17.16 7.12 11.12
CA PHE A 179 15.74 7.35 11.37
C PHE A 179 15.15 6.29 12.31
N LEU A 180 14.16 6.74 13.08
CA LEU A 180 13.34 5.90 13.94
C LEU A 180 12.08 5.43 13.22
N PHE A 181 11.58 4.26 13.59
CA PHE A 181 10.27 3.75 13.16
C PHE A 181 9.64 2.86 14.23
N TYR A 182 8.31 2.75 14.24
CA TYR A 182 7.59 1.78 15.07
C TYR A 182 7.42 0.46 14.32
N GLU A 183 7.85 -0.65 14.90
CA GLU A 183 7.76 -1.95 14.26
C GLU A 183 6.35 -2.55 14.45
N LEU A 184 5.63 -2.77 13.35
CA LEU A 184 4.33 -3.44 13.31
C LEU A 184 4.51 -4.86 12.75
N LYS A 185 4.50 -5.89 13.59
CA LYS A 185 4.71 -7.28 13.13
C LYS A 185 3.39 -7.96 12.80
N SER A 186 3.24 -8.40 11.56
CA SER A 186 2.09 -9.21 11.15
C SER A 186 2.52 -10.30 10.15
N ALA A 187 1.95 -11.50 10.29
CA ALA A 187 2.20 -12.61 9.39
C ALA A 187 1.00 -12.85 8.46
N ALA A 188 1.26 -12.90 7.16
CA ALA A 188 0.29 -13.32 6.15
C ALA A 188 0.15 -14.85 6.15
N ASP A 189 -0.90 -15.36 5.50
CA ASP A 189 -1.04 -16.79 5.25
C ASP A 189 0.07 -17.29 4.31
N ASP A 190 0.68 -18.43 4.63
CA ASP A 190 1.77 -19.02 3.87
C ASP A 190 1.24 -20.02 2.84
N LEU A 191 1.07 -19.58 1.59
CA LEU A 191 0.48 -20.39 0.51
C LEU A 191 1.54 -21.20 -0.26
N ARG A 192 2.79 -21.26 0.19
CA ARG A 192 3.85 -22.05 -0.47
C ARG A 192 3.54 -23.54 -0.53
N GLY A 193 2.72 -24.04 0.39
CA GLY A 193 2.24 -25.42 0.42
C GLY A 193 1.22 -25.77 -0.65
N GLY A 194 0.76 -24.79 -1.45
CA GLY A 194 -0.31 -24.98 -2.44
C GLY A 194 -1.72 -24.72 -1.89
N ASP A 195 -1.83 -24.16 -0.68
CA ASP A 195 -3.11 -23.76 -0.10
C ASP A 195 -3.78 -22.67 -0.94
N SER A 196 -5.12 -22.73 -1.01
CA SER A 196 -5.90 -21.70 -1.67
C SER A 196 -5.91 -20.40 -0.86
N PHE A 197 -5.92 -19.26 -1.54
CA PHE A 197 -6.07 -17.96 -0.90
C PHE A 197 -7.40 -17.87 -0.10
N ASP A 198 -7.29 -17.62 1.19
CA ASP A 198 -8.43 -17.36 2.08
C ASP A 198 -8.62 -15.85 2.28
N GLU A 199 -9.63 -15.30 1.61
CA GLU A 199 -9.97 -13.87 1.72
C GLU A 199 -10.41 -13.47 3.13
N ALA A 200 -11.09 -14.35 3.87
CA ALA A 200 -11.56 -14.04 5.21
C ALA A 200 -10.40 -13.95 6.20
N SER A 201 -9.44 -14.88 6.10
CA SER A 201 -8.20 -14.84 6.88
C SER A 201 -7.39 -13.59 6.57
N MET A 202 -7.13 -13.31 5.30
CA MET A 202 -6.38 -12.11 4.87
C MET A 202 -7.04 -10.81 5.36
N ARG A 203 -8.36 -10.69 5.23
CA ARG A 203 -9.12 -9.53 5.72
C ARG A 203 -9.01 -9.37 7.22
N LYS A 204 -9.12 -10.46 7.99
CA LYS A 204 -8.96 -10.43 9.45
C LYS A 204 -7.57 -9.92 9.84
N LYS A 205 -6.51 -10.37 9.17
CA LYS A 205 -5.13 -9.94 9.42
C LYS A 205 -4.91 -8.47 9.07
N ILE A 206 -5.41 -8.01 7.94
CA ILE A 206 -5.33 -6.60 7.52
C ILE A 206 -6.12 -5.71 8.49
N ALA A 207 -7.35 -6.08 8.83
CA ALA A 207 -8.15 -5.35 9.83
C ALA A 207 -7.40 -5.27 11.17
N ALA A 208 -6.75 -6.36 11.59
CA ALA A 208 -5.97 -6.38 12.83
C ALA A 208 -4.78 -5.41 12.81
N GLN A 209 -4.09 -5.27 11.68
CA GLN A 209 -3.04 -4.26 11.52
C GLN A 209 -3.60 -2.84 11.69
N LEU A 210 -4.64 -2.51 10.94
CA LEU A 210 -5.21 -1.16 10.92
C LEU A 210 -5.86 -0.78 12.25
N ASP A 211 -6.56 -1.71 12.89
CA ASP A 211 -7.17 -1.45 14.20
C ASP A 211 -6.12 -1.27 15.30
N THR A 212 -5.01 -2.04 15.24
CA THR A 212 -3.90 -1.88 16.21
C THR A 212 -3.30 -0.47 16.09
N LEU A 213 -3.09 0.00 14.86
CA LEU A 213 -2.58 1.35 14.60
C LEU A 213 -3.57 2.42 15.10
N LYS A 214 -4.85 2.27 14.78
CA LYS A 214 -5.93 3.17 15.21
C LYS A 214 -6.00 3.29 16.73
N GLU A 215 -6.04 2.18 17.45
CA GLU A 215 -6.12 2.17 18.91
C GLU A 215 -4.91 2.79 19.59
N LYS A 216 -3.73 2.69 18.96
CA LYS A 216 -2.50 3.34 19.41
C LYS A 216 -2.35 4.78 18.93
N ASN A 217 -3.35 5.33 18.23
CA ASN A 217 -3.32 6.66 17.62
C ASN A 217 -2.12 6.88 16.69
N ILE A 218 -1.67 5.82 15.99
CA ILE A 218 -0.62 5.93 14.99
C ILE A 218 -1.24 6.30 13.65
N ARG A 219 -0.92 7.50 13.18
CA ARG A 219 -1.53 8.10 11.99
C ARG A 219 -0.63 8.12 10.74
N HIS A 220 0.66 7.80 10.90
CA HIS A 220 1.66 7.75 9.82
C HIS A 220 2.14 6.31 9.66
N VAL A 221 1.86 5.70 8.49
CA VAL A 221 2.01 4.27 8.28
C VAL A 221 2.67 3.95 6.95
N VAL A 222 3.71 3.11 6.99
CA VAL A 222 4.29 2.45 5.81
C VAL A 222 3.90 0.98 5.82
N LEU A 223 3.08 0.59 4.84
CA LEU A 223 2.67 -0.78 4.58
C LEU A 223 3.47 -1.34 3.38
N SER A 224 3.21 -2.59 3.01
CA SER A 224 3.90 -3.29 1.93
C SER A 224 2.98 -4.28 1.23
N ALA A 225 3.46 -4.95 0.19
CA ALA A 225 2.73 -6.00 -0.51
C ALA A 225 2.60 -7.29 0.33
N PHE A 226 1.74 -7.21 1.37
CA PHE A 226 1.63 -8.18 2.46
C PHE A 226 1.42 -9.61 1.96
N GLY A 227 2.38 -10.49 2.25
CA GLY A 227 2.33 -11.90 1.85
C GLY A 227 2.45 -12.17 0.33
N CYS A 228 2.61 -11.15 -0.51
CA CYS A 228 2.61 -11.27 -1.97
C CYS A 228 3.98 -11.66 -2.57
N GLY A 229 4.97 -11.89 -1.72
CA GLY A 229 6.30 -12.37 -2.09
C GLY A 229 6.42 -13.87 -1.85
N ALA A 230 7.30 -14.26 -0.92
CA ALA A 230 7.57 -15.66 -0.60
C ALA A 230 6.32 -16.48 -0.27
N PHE A 231 5.31 -15.88 0.36
CA PHE A 231 4.07 -16.57 0.78
C PHE A 231 3.02 -16.70 -0.32
N GLY A 232 3.25 -16.14 -1.52
CA GLY A 232 2.43 -16.42 -2.70
C GLY A 232 1.01 -15.85 -2.69
N ASN A 233 0.68 -14.87 -1.83
CA ASN A 233 -0.65 -14.27 -1.83
C ASN A 233 -0.91 -13.45 -3.10
N PRO A 234 -2.14 -13.48 -3.67
CA PRO A 234 -2.47 -12.77 -4.90
C PRO A 234 -2.51 -11.24 -4.69
N PRO A 235 -1.61 -10.45 -5.32
CA PRO A 235 -1.43 -9.04 -4.99
C PRO A 235 -2.66 -8.17 -5.27
N ALA A 236 -3.42 -8.46 -6.32
CA ALA A 236 -4.65 -7.72 -6.63
C ALA A 236 -5.73 -7.92 -5.55
N HIS A 237 -5.87 -9.13 -5.00
CA HIS A 237 -6.84 -9.38 -3.93
C HIS A 237 -6.40 -8.74 -2.62
N VAL A 238 -5.11 -8.86 -2.27
CA VAL A 238 -4.56 -8.24 -1.05
C VAL A 238 -4.72 -6.71 -1.11
N ALA A 239 -4.39 -6.08 -2.24
CA ALA A 239 -4.55 -4.64 -2.41
C ALA A 239 -6.02 -4.19 -2.32
N ARG A 240 -6.94 -4.93 -2.95
CA ARG A 240 -8.38 -4.70 -2.83
C ARG A 240 -8.86 -4.79 -1.39
N ILE A 241 -8.43 -5.80 -0.63
CA ILE A 241 -8.81 -5.97 0.77
C ILE A 241 -8.28 -4.80 1.61
N TYR A 242 -7.04 -4.36 1.40
CA TYR A 242 -6.52 -3.14 2.04
C TYR A 242 -7.38 -1.92 1.72
N ARG A 243 -7.77 -1.72 0.46
CA ARG A 243 -8.64 -0.60 0.05
C ARG A 243 -9.94 -0.64 0.85
N GLU A 244 -10.64 -1.77 0.81
CA GLU A 244 -11.92 -1.94 1.49
C GLU A 244 -11.81 -1.76 3.02
N GLU A 245 -10.71 -2.20 3.64
CA GLU A 245 -10.50 -2.02 5.08
C GLU A 245 -10.08 -0.58 5.45
N LEU A 246 -9.32 0.11 4.59
CA LEU A 246 -8.98 1.52 4.78
C LEU A 246 -10.20 2.42 4.61
N THR A 247 -11.10 2.12 3.67
CA THR A 247 -12.36 2.86 3.49
C THR A 247 -13.25 2.83 4.74
N LYS A 248 -13.14 1.80 5.59
CA LYS A 248 -13.86 1.74 6.88
C LYS A 248 -13.26 2.63 7.97
N ARG A 249 -12.08 3.21 7.72
CA ARG A 249 -11.21 3.90 8.68
C ARG A 249 -10.77 5.28 8.17
N ILE A 250 -11.59 5.88 7.30
CA ILE A 250 -11.38 7.26 6.82
C ILE A 250 -11.32 8.21 8.01
N GLY A 251 -10.27 9.04 8.05
CA GLY A 251 -9.99 9.98 9.14
C GLY A 251 -9.09 9.42 10.25
N ASP A 252 -8.85 8.10 10.31
CA ASP A 252 -8.00 7.49 11.34
C ASP A 252 -6.50 7.67 11.06
N PHE A 253 -6.11 7.99 9.81
CA PHE A 253 -4.72 8.15 9.38
C PHE A 253 -4.48 9.50 8.69
N ASP A 254 -3.27 10.04 8.83
CA ASP A 254 -2.80 11.25 8.13
C ASP A 254 -2.00 10.89 6.88
N ASP A 255 -1.25 9.77 6.92
CA ASP A 255 -0.43 9.31 5.81
C ASP A 255 -0.33 7.79 5.79
N VAL A 256 -0.79 7.18 4.70
CA VAL A 256 -0.71 5.74 4.47
C VAL A 256 0.03 5.52 3.15
N VAL A 257 1.21 4.93 3.25
CA VAL A 257 2.07 4.67 2.09
C VAL A 257 2.34 3.19 1.96
N PHE A 258 2.10 2.63 0.77
CA PHE A 258 2.53 1.28 0.43
C PHE A 258 3.89 1.36 -0.26
N ALA A 259 4.94 0.94 0.44
CA ALA A 259 6.27 0.75 -0.14
C ALA A 259 6.32 -0.62 -0.84
N VAL A 260 6.20 -0.64 -2.16
CA VAL A 260 6.13 -1.88 -2.94
C VAL A 260 7.38 -2.03 -3.79
N TYR A 261 8.34 -2.78 -3.24
CA TYR A 261 9.58 -3.10 -3.92
C TYR A 261 9.37 -4.12 -5.04
N HIS A 262 9.89 -3.82 -6.22
CA HIS A 262 9.97 -4.75 -7.33
C HIS A 262 11.44 -5.03 -7.65
N ALA A 263 11.88 -6.26 -7.41
CA ALA A 263 13.27 -6.66 -7.60
C ALA A 263 13.68 -6.82 -9.08
N ASN A 264 12.80 -6.45 -10.03
CA ASN A 264 12.93 -6.66 -11.47
C ASN A 264 12.99 -8.13 -11.90
N TYR A 265 12.46 -9.02 -11.06
CA TYR A 265 12.16 -10.41 -11.35
C TYR A 265 10.95 -10.86 -10.52
N GLY A 266 10.24 -11.91 -10.95
CA GLY A 266 9.03 -12.40 -10.30
C GLY A 266 7.77 -11.58 -10.64
N SER A 267 6.70 -11.77 -9.86
CA SER A 267 5.45 -11.05 -10.07
C SER A 267 5.57 -9.57 -9.71
N ASN A 268 5.10 -8.71 -10.61
CA ASN A 268 5.04 -7.28 -10.35
C ASN A 268 3.90 -6.96 -9.38
N ASN A 269 4.24 -6.82 -8.10
CA ASN A 269 3.30 -6.46 -7.04
C ASN A 269 2.94 -4.97 -7.04
N PHE A 270 3.79 -4.10 -7.62
CA PHE A 270 3.57 -2.66 -7.63
C PHE A 270 2.33 -2.27 -8.41
N ILE A 271 2.16 -2.80 -9.63
CA ILE A 271 1.04 -2.41 -10.51
C ILE A 271 -0.33 -2.76 -9.92
N PRO A 272 -0.58 -3.98 -9.39
CA PRO A 272 -1.85 -4.28 -8.73
C PRO A 272 -2.13 -3.38 -7.52
N PHE A 273 -1.12 -3.10 -6.68
CA PHE A 273 -1.29 -2.22 -5.53
C PHE A 273 -1.59 -0.79 -5.97
N GLN A 274 -0.84 -0.25 -6.93
CA GLN A 274 -1.05 1.10 -7.46
C GLN A 274 -2.48 1.26 -7.99
N LYS A 275 -2.96 0.31 -8.80
CA LYS A 275 -4.31 0.37 -9.39
C LYS A 275 -5.44 0.35 -8.36
N GLU A 276 -5.25 -0.35 -7.25
CA GLU A 276 -6.32 -0.56 -6.27
C GLU A 276 -6.26 0.44 -5.09
N LEU A 277 -5.11 1.08 -4.82
CA LEU A 277 -4.92 1.88 -3.61
C LEU A 277 -4.52 3.34 -3.86
N ASP A 278 -3.81 3.63 -4.96
CA ASP A 278 -3.21 4.96 -5.16
C ASP A 278 -4.29 6.03 -5.39
N GLY A 279 -4.33 7.04 -4.53
CA GLY A 279 -5.37 8.07 -4.52
C GLY A 279 -6.58 7.78 -3.63
N LEU A 280 -6.64 6.64 -2.92
CA LEU A 280 -7.74 6.36 -1.99
C LEU A 280 -7.80 7.49 -0.93
N PRO A 281 -8.93 8.19 -0.75
CA PRO A 281 -9.04 9.26 0.23
C PRO A 281 -8.69 8.80 1.64
N LEU A 282 -8.07 9.68 2.44
CA LEU A 282 -7.83 9.43 3.87
C LEU A 282 -8.69 10.30 4.78
N ASN A 283 -9.44 11.28 4.25
CA ASN A 283 -10.32 12.15 5.05
C ASN A 283 -11.71 12.34 4.43
N GLN A 284 -12.65 12.79 5.27
CA GLN A 284 -14.05 12.97 4.86
C GLN A 284 -14.20 14.03 3.76
N LYS A 285 -13.39 15.09 3.79
CA LYS A 285 -13.46 16.18 2.80
C LYS A 285 -13.22 15.66 1.38
N GLN A 286 -12.20 14.83 1.18
CA GLN A 286 -11.91 14.25 -0.12
C GLN A 286 -12.96 13.21 -0.52
N LEU A 287 -13.46 12.42 0.43
CA LEU A 287 -14.56 11.49 0.17
C LEU A 287 -15.83 12.21 -0.31
N ASP A 288 -16.15 13.37 0.25
CA ASP A 288 -17.30 14.19 -0.17
C ASP A 288 -17.10 14.76 -1.59
N ILE A 289 -15.87 15.11 -1.97
CA ILE A 289 -15.52 15.55 -3.33
C ILE A 289 -15.72 14.40 -4.32
N ASP A 290 -15.23 13.20 -4.00
CA ASP A 290 -15.37 12.02 -4.85
C ASP A 290 -16.86 11.64 -5.03
N LYS A 291 -17.65 11.71 -3.94
CA LYS A 291 -19.11 11.51 -3.98
C LYS A 291 -19.81 12.54 -4.88
N LYS A 292 -19.36 13.79 -4.86
CA LYS A 292 -19.89 14.82 -5.75
C LYS A 292 -19.54 14.52 -7.21
N LEU A 293 -18.33 14.05 -7.50
CA LEU A 293 -17.91 13.65 -8.84
C LEU A 293 -18.78 12.50 -9.38
N THR A 294 -18.96 11.43 -8.60
CA THR A 294 -19.77 10.28 -9.04
C THR A 294 -21.25 10.63 -9.18
N SER A 295 -21.81 11.47 -8.30
CA SER A 295 -23.16 12.00 -8.48
C SER A 295 -23.30 12.83 -9.75
N THR A 296 -22.31 13.69 -10.04
CA THR A 296 -22.30 14.53 -11.25
C THR A 296 -22.22 13.67 -12.52
N LEU A 297 -21.35 12.65 -12.53
CA LEU A 297 -21.27 11.65 -13.60
C LEU A 297 -22.61 10.93 -13.80
N LYS A 298 -23.26 10.53 -12.71
CA LYS A 298 -24.56 9.85 -12.74
C LYS A 298 -25.65 10.75 -13.33
N ASP A 299 -25.75 11.99 -12.89
CA ASP A 299 -26.74 12.95 -13.38
C ASP A 299 -26.50 13.28 -14.86
N ASN A 300 -25.23 13.47 -15.24
CA ASN A 300 -24.85 13.64 -16.63
C ASN A 300 -25.31 12.44 -17.48
N LEU A 301 -25.00 11.23 -17.02
CA LEU A 301 -25.29 10.01 -17.74
C LEU A 301 -26.76 9.62 -17.76
N ASN A 302 -27.61 10.19 -16.91
CA ASN A 302 -29.07 9.98 -16.94
C ASN A 302 -29.79 10.79 -18.04
N GLN A 303 -29.08 11.71 -18.69
CA GLN A 303 -29.66 12.47 -19.80
C GLN A 303 -29.95 11.60 -21.02
N LYS A 304 -31.05 11.92 -21.71
CA LYS A 304 -31.49 11.23 -22.94
C LYS A 304 -30.49 11.26 -24.09
N ILE A 305 -29.51 12.17 -24.06
CA ILE A 305 -28.46 12.24 -25.07
C ILE A 305 -27.65 10.93 -25.16
N TRP A 306 -27.52 10.22 -24.04
CA TRP A 306 -26.79 8.95 -23.95
C TRP A 306 -27.60 7.73 -24.41
N ASP A 307 -28.91 7.90 -24.64
CA ASP A 307 -29.82 6.85 -25.11
C ASP A 307 -30.06 6.93 -26.63
N LYS A 308 -29.18 7.63 -27.36
CA LYS A 308 -29.24 7.75 -28.82
C LYS A 308 -28.57 6.55 -29.50
N ARG A 309 -29.24 6.05 -30.54
CA ARG A 309 -28.71 4.99 -31.43
C ARG A 309 -27.37 5.43 -32.03
N GLY A 310 -26.34 4.60 -31.88
CA GLY A 310 -25.22 4.63 -32.81
C GLY A 310 -25.70 4.23 -34.21
N PHE A 311 -25.19 4.87 -35.26
CA PHE A 311 -25.43 4.39 -36.63
C PHE A 311 -24.67 3.07 -36.83
N ALA A 312 -25.35 1.95 -36.64
CA ALA A 312 -24.84 0.63 -36.98
C ALA A 312 -25.08 0.37 -38.47
N PHE A 313 -24.02 0.03 -39.22
CA PHE A 313 -24.12 -0.32 -40.65
C PHE A 313 -24.72 -1.71 -40.89
N ILE A 314 -24.99 -2.48 -39.83
CA ILE A 314 -25.45 -3.87 -39.90
C ILE A 314 -26.64 -4.07 -38.96
N PHE A 315 -27.70 -4.71 -39.47
CA PHE A 315 -29.04 -4.92 -38.92
C PHE A 315 -29.16 -5.68 -37.57
N PHE A 316 -28.09 -5.87 -36.79
CA PHE A 316 -28.07 -6.77 -35.62
C PHE A 316 -27.99 -6.11 -34.24
N ASP A 317 -27.53 -4.85 -34.09
CA ASP A 317 -27.60 -4.16 -32.78
C ASP A 317 -28.85 -3.27 -32.68
N ARG A 318 -29.87 -3.77 -31.95
CA ARG A 318 -31.14 -3.06 -31.72
C ARG A 318 -31.11 -2.16 -30.48
N ARG A 319 -30.02 -2.13 -29.71
CA ARG A 319 -29.95 -1.38 -28.45
C ARG A 319 -29.92 0.13 -28.70
N LYS A 320 -30.67 0.88 -27.88
CA LYS A 320 -30.68 2.35 -27.91
C LYS A 320 -29.47 2.96 -27.20
N THR A 321 -29.04 2.35 -26.09
CA THR A 321 -27.94 2.83 -25.24
C THR A 321 -26.68 1.99 -25.46
N PRO A 322 -25.49 2.58 -25.60
CA PRO A 322 -24.24 1.83 -25.75
C PRO A 322 -23.93 0.95 -24.52
N THR A 323 -23.38 -0.25 -24.74
CA THR A 323 -23.09 -1.22 -23.65
C THR A 323 -22.18 -0.63 -22.56
N GLY A 324 -21.14 0.13 -22.93
CA GLY A 324 -20.26 0.76 -21.95
C GLY A 324 -20.97 1.78 -21.08
N ILE A 325 -21.91 2.55 -21.63
CA ILE A 325 -22.76 3.47 -20.87
C ILE A 325 -23.66 2.70 -19.89
N VAL A 326 -24.24 1.57 -20.33
CA VAL A 326 -25.05 0.71 -19.44
C VAL A 326 -24.21 0.18 -18.28
N GLN A 327 -22.99 -0.27 -18.54
CA GLN A 327 -22.06 -0.75 -17.50
C GLN A 327 -21.66 0.36 -16.52
N ILE A 328 -21.30 1.53 -17.03
CA ILE A 328 -20.96 2.70 -16.20
C ILE A 328 -22.15 3.11 -15.32
N ARG A 329 -23.36 3.18 -15.89
CA ARG A 329 -24.58 3.45 -15.10
C ARG A 329 -24.81 2.39 -14.02
N ALA A 330 -24.55 1.11 -14.30
CA ALA A 330 -24.67 0.05 -13.30
C ALA A 330 -23.67 0.23 -12.15
N ILE A 331 -22.41 0.58 -12.44
CA ILE A 331 -21.38 0.87 -11.44
C ILE A 331 -21.80 2.06 -10.56
N LEU A 332 -22.22 3.18 -11.17
CA LEU A 332 -22.66 4.38 -10.45
C LEU A 332 -23.88 4.16 -9.55
N ASN A 333 -24.70 3.14 -9.84
CA ASN A 333 -25.87 2.77 -9.04
C ASN A 333 -25.60 1.59 -8.08
N SER A 334 -24.38 1.06 -8.04
CA SER A 334 -24.02 -0.02 -7.13
C SER A 334 -23.78 0.47 -5.70
N GLU A 335 -23.80 -0.47 -4.75
CA GLU A 335 -23.47 -0.25 -3.32
C GLU A 335 -21.95 -0.13 -3.05
N MET A 336 -21.12 -0.06 -4.09
CA MET A 336 -19.68 0.13 -3.95
C MET A 336 -19.36 1.50 -3.32
N ASP A 337 -18.24 1.61 -2.60
CA ASP A 337 -17.73 2.92 -2.19
C ASP A 337 -17.32 3.76 -3.41
N GLU A 338 -17.24 5.07 -3.23
CA GLU A 338 -17.04 6.02 -4.34
C GLU A 338 -15.69 5.83 -5.04
N PHE A 339 -14.63 5.52 -4.29
CA PHE A 339 -13.32 5.29 -4.87
C PHE A 339 -13.30 3.99 -5.70
N SER A 340 -13.90 2.91 -5.18
CA SER A 340 -14.10 1.67 -5.94
C SER A 340 -14.93 1.88 -7.22
N LYS A 341 -15.98 2.72 -7.17
CA LYS A 341 -16.73 3.10 -8.38
C LYS A 341 -15.81 3.75 -9.40
N LEU A 342 -15.04 4.78 -9.02
CA LEU A 342 -14.13 5.49 -9.92
C LEU A 342 -13.09 4.56 -10.58
N ILE A 343 -12.55 3.60 -9.83
CA ILE A 343 -11.66 2.56 -10.38
C ILE A 343 -12.38 1.71 -11.45
N GLU A 344 -13.57 1.19 -11.14
CA GLU A 344 -14.32 0.35 -12.09
C GLU A 344 -14.79 1.12 -13.32
N LEU A 345 -15.13 2.41 -13.17
CA LEU A 345 -15.44 3.30 -14.28
C LEU A 345 -14.26 3.43 -15.25
N LYS A 346 -13.05 3.65 -14.72
CA LYS A 346 -11.82 3.70 -15.52
C LYS A 346 -11.56 2.37 -16.23
N LYS A 347 -11.76 1.23 -15.55
CA LYS A 347 -11.62 -0.12 -16.16
C LYS A 347 -12.57 -0.32 -17.34
N VAL A 348 -13.86 0.00 -17.18
CA VAL A 348 -14.85 -0.11 -18.26
C VAL A 348 -14.51 0.85 -19.41
N ALA A 349 -14.18 2.10 -19.12
CA ALA A 349 -13.82 3.07 -20.15
C ALA A 349 -12.59 2.61 -20.96
N GLN A 350 -11.55 2.11 -20.28
CA GLN A 350 -10.35 1.59 -20.92
C GLN A 350 -10.65 0.40 -21.83
N ASP A 351 -11.36 -0.62 -21.34
CA ASP A 351 -11.77 -1.78 -22.13
C ASP A 351 -12.56 -1.36 -23.39
N ARG A 352 -13.45 -0.38 -23.26
CA ARG A 352 -14.24 0.13 -24.37
C ARG A 352 -13.43 0.90 -25.41
N LEU A 353 -12.34 1.55 -25.00
CA LEU A 353 -11.42 2.22 -25.92
C LEU A 353 -10.52 1.21 -26.64
N ASP A 354 -9.98 0.23 -25.93
CA ASP A 354 -9.09 -0.81 -26.45
C ASP A 354 -9.81 -1.79 -27.38
N HIS A 355 -11.08 -2.08 -27.09
CA HIS A 355 -11.90 -3.01 -27.86
C HIS A 355 -13.14 -2.31 -28.50
N PRO A 356 -12.94 -1.48 -29.54
CA PRO A 356 -14.05 -0.86 -30.26
C PRO A 356 -15.03 -1.90 -30.80
N PRO A 357 -16.35 -1.70 -30.68
CA PRO A 357 -17.32 -2.57 -31.33
C PRO A 357 -17.11 -2.53 -32.84
N LYS A 358 -17.00 -3.70 -33.48
CA LYS A 358 -16.88 -3.79 -34.94
C LYS A 358 -18.14 -3.19 -35.58
N PHE A 359 -17.97 -2.31 -36.58
CA PHE A 359 -19.05 -1.76 -37.43
C PHE A 359 -20.05 -0.79 -36.77
N THR A 360 -19.70 -0.16 -35.65
CA THR A 360 -20.41 1.03 -35.14
C THR A 360 -19.55 2.27 -35.35
N LYS A 361 -20.09 3.33 -35.96
CA LYS A 361 -19.48 4.67 -35.80
C LYS A 361 -19.67 5.05 -34.34
N ARG A 362 -18.58 5.10 -33.57
CA ARG A 362 -18.60 5.61 -32.19
C ARG A 362 -19.22 7.00 -32.23
N ASP A 363 -20.24 7.23 -31.40
CA ASP A 363 -20.65 8.60 -31.10
C ASP A 363 -19.43 9.30 -30.50
N VAL A 364 -18.98 10.38 -31.15
CA VAL A 364 -17.79 11.14 -30.75
C VAL A 364 -17.89 11.52 -29.27
N LYS A 365 -19.09 11.87 -28.79
CA LYS A 365 -19.34 12.21 -27.38
C LYS A 365 -19.10 11.04 -26.43
N VAL A 366 -19.38 9.80 -26.84
CA VAL A 366 -19.14 8.59 -26.02
C VAL A 366 -17.65 8.28 -25.91
N LYS A 367 -16.89 8.44 -27.01
CA LYS A 367 -15.43 8.27 -26.99
C LYS A 367 -14.78 9.31 -26.09
N GLU A 368 -15.16 10.58 -26.25
CA GLU A 368 -14.68 11.68 -25.41
C GLU A 368 -14.99 11.47 -23.94
N LEU A 369 -16.18 10.94 -23.60
CA LEU A 369 -16.52 10.59 -22.21
C LEU A 369 -15.57 9.53 -21.65
N TYR A 370 -15.30 8.45 -22.39
CA TYR A 370 -14.37 7.41 -21.92
C TYR A 370 -12.96 7.95 -21.72
N GLU A 371 -12.47 8.78 -22.64
CA GLU A 371 -11.17 9.46 -22.51
C GLU A 371 -11.14 10.36 -21.27
N LYS A 372 -12.18 11.16 -21.04
CA LYS A 372 -12.32 11.97 -19.82
C LYS A 372 -12.29 11.11 -18.56
N ILE A 373 -13.04 10.01 -18.51
CA ILE A 373 -13.08 9.10 -17.34
C ILE A 373 -11.69 8.50 -17.06
N ILE A 374 -11.01 7.99 -18.09
CA ILE A 374 -9.66 7.41 -17.94
C ILE A 374 -8.67 8.46 -17.45
N ASN A 375 -8.81 9.71 -17.89
CA ASN A 375 -7.91 10.80 -17.53
C ASN A 375 -8.18 11.41 -16.14
N ILE A 376 -9.17 10.93 -15.38
CA ILE A 376 -9.36 11.34 -13.98
C ILE A 376 -8.12 10.91 -13.17
N ASP A 377 -7.30 11.87 -12.74
CA ASP A 377 -6.23 11.64 -11.77
C ASP A 377 -6.84 11.51 -10.38
N LEU A 378 -6.91 10.28 -9.87
CA LEU A 378 -7.51 9.99 -8.56
C LEU A 378 -6.74 10.61 -7.39
N THR A 379 -5.49 11.02 -7.61
CA THR A 379 -4.69 11.72 -6.59
C THR A 379 -5.00 13.22 -6.50
N LYS A 380 -5.75 13.77 -7.48
CA LYS A 380 -6.03 15.21 -7.66
C LYS A 380 -7.48 15.50 -8.02
N VAL A 381 -8.42 14.72 -7.49
CA VAL A 381 -9.85 14.99 -7.73
C VAL A 381 -10.27 16.25 -6.99
N ASP A 382 -10.73 17.25 -7.73
CA ASP A 382 -11.16 18.54 -7.21
C ASP A 382 -12.40 19.10 -7.96
N GLY A 383 -12.76 20.36 -7.67
CA GLY A 383 -13.88 21.02 -8.32
C GLY A 383 -13.72 21.21 -9.84
N GLN A 384 -12.48 21.34 -10.34
CA GLN A 384 -12.24 21.48 -11.78
C GLN A 384 -12.48 20.17 -12.51
N VAL A 385 -12.07 19.03 -11.90
CA VAL A 385 -12.39 17.71 -12.42
C VAL A 385 -13.91 17.51 -12.50
N ILE A 386 -14.65 17.87 -11.45
CA ILE A 386 -16.11 17.76 -11.43
C ILE A 386 -16.77 18.54 -12.57
N GLN A 387 -16.33 19.79 -12.80
CA GLN A 387 -16.87 20.65 -13.87
C GLN A 387 -16.74 20.02 -15.27
N GLN A 388 -15.75 19.16 -15.51
CA GLN A 388 -15.58 18.49 -16.81
C GLN A 388 -16.71 17.51 -17.15
N PHE A 389 -17.48 17.08 -16.14
CA PHE A 389 -18.55 16.10 -16.24
C PHE A 389 -19.95 16.68 -15.97
N GLU A 390 -20.06 17.97 -15.63
CA GLU A 390 -21.34 18.64 -15.50
C GLU A 390 -22.13 18.55 -16.82
N SER A 391 -23.45 18.53 -16.72
CA SER A 391 -24.32 18.51 -17.90
C SER A 391 -24.11 19.77 -18.73
N GLU A 392 -23.93 19.64 -20.05
CA GLU A 392 -24.02 20.81 -20.94
C GLU A 392 -25.38 21.49 -20.71
N PRO A 393 -25.43 22.81 -20.47
CA PRO A 393 -26.69 23.53 -20.39
C PRO A 393 -27.49 23.28 -21.67
N ASP A 394 -28.76 22.92 -21.53
CA ASP A 394 -29.63 22.65 -22.67
C ASP A 394 -29.74 23.91 -23.56
N LEU A 395 -28.96 23.95 -24.65
CA LEU A 395 -28.93 25.08 -25.59
C LEU A 395 -30.30 25.32 -26.25
N THR A 396 -31.25 24.39 -26.13
CA THR A 396 -32.62 24.58 -26.64
C THR A 396 -33.46 25.55 -25.78
N ALA A 397 -33.05 25.85 -24.54
CA ALA A 397 -33.74 26.82 -23.69
C ALA A 397 -33.46 28.29 -24.09
N LYS A 398 -32.32 28.58 -24.74
CA LYS A 398 -32.00 29.96 -25.21
C LYS A 398 -32.74 30.36 -26.49
N ASN A 399 -33.19 29.40 -27.31
CA ASN A 399 -33.94 29.69 -28.54
C ASN A 399 -35.45 29.89 -28.33
N LYS A 400 -35.96 29.72 -27.10
CA LYS A 400 -37.36 30.04 -26.77
C LYS A 400 -37.58 31.46 -26.26
N VAL A 401 -36.53 32.17 -25.86
CA VAL A 401 -36.62 33.56 -25.34
C VAL A 401 -36.36 34.60 -26.42
N LEU A 402 -35.85 34.21 -27.60
CA LEU A 402 -35.64 35.10 -28.75
C LEU A 402 -36.77 35.06 -29.80
N ASN A 403 -37.80 34.25 -29.58
CA ASN A 403 -38.97 34.11 -30.46
C ASN A 403 -40.32 34.34 -29.74
N SER A 404 -40.30 34.99 -28.58
CA SER A 404 -41.47 35.53 -27.86
C SER A 404 -41.33 37.03 -27.78
#